data_AF-A0ABD3ZQG0-F1
#
_entry.id   AF-A0ABD3ZQG0-F1
#
_cell.length_a   1.000
_cell.length_b   1.000
_cell.length_c   1.000
_cell.angle_alpha   90.00
_cell.angle_beta   90.00
_cell.angle_gamma   90.00
#
_symmetry.space_group_name_H-M   'P 1'
#
loop_
_entity.id
_entity.type
_entity.pdbx_description
1 polymer ?
#
loop_
_entity_poly.entity_id
_entity_poly.type
_entity_poly.pdbx_seq_one_letter_code
_entity_poly.pdbx_strand_id
1 'polypeptide(L)'
;MQTAFYVGDLNNEYGHRTKAFDHIKSRTRLIVDGIRVVTVYKMADPLAPVEDNPTASTPPITELPDELKTVLKRKSDALVVRRNRELRTLTIQLAEKNLEIAQLELNRARARAHKIIAVIDAKIDVAKKEHAVINEKVNAIKYEINSIEKGVAAYV
;
A
#
# COMPACT_ATOMS: atom_id res chain seq x y z
N MET A 1 21.79 -18.93 22.38
CA MET A 1 20.44 -18.96 21.78
C MET A 1 19.45 -18.95 22.94
N GLN A 2 19.01 -17.77 23.35
CA GLN A 2 18.08 -17.58 24.48
C GLN A 2 16.71 -17.30 23.89
N THR A 3 15.72 -18.13 24.21
CA THR A 3 14.44 -18.16 23.49
C THR A 3 13.26 -17.61 24.30
N ALA A 4 13.40 -17.46 25.62
CA ALA A 4 12.37 -16.91 26.50
C ALA A 4 12.90 -15.68 27.27
N PHE A 5 12.06 -14.65 27.38
CA PHE A 5 12.37 -13.37 28.04
C PHE A 5 11.85 -13.39 29.47
N TYR A 6 12.65 -12.94 30.42
CA TYR A 6 12.20 -12.81 31.81
C TYR A 6 11.21 -11.65 31.94
N VAL A 7 10.07 -11.91 32.59
CA VAL A 7 8.95 -10.96 32.74
C VAL A 7 8.90 -10.40 34.16
N GLY A 8 9.26 -11.20 35.16
CA GLY A 8 9.20 -10.80 36.56
C GLY A 8 9.00 -11.98 37.52
N ASP A 9 8.98 -11.67 38.81
CA ASP A 9 8.69 -12.63 39.88
C ASP A 9 7.20 -12.60 40.21
N LEU A 10 6.58 -13.78 40.26
CA LEU A 10 5.20 -14.01 40.70
C LEU A 10 5.23 -14.76 42.04
N ASN A 11 4.42 -14.31 42.99
CA ASN A 11 4.19 -15.10 44.21
C ASN A 11 3.15 -16.18 43.90
N ASN A 12 3.50 -17.44 44.15
CA ASN A 12 2.55 -18.53 44.09
C ASN A 12 1.56 -18.48 45.26
N GLU A 13 0.44 -19.20 45.19
CA GLU A 13 -0.58 -19.30 46.25
C GLU A 13 0.00 -19.76 47.60
N TYR A 14 1.14 -20.45 47.56
CA TYR A 14 1.90 -20.92 48.72
C TYR A 14 2.97 -19.93 49.23
N GLY A 15 3.02 -18.71 48.70
CA GLY A 15 3.94 -17.64 49.13
C GLY A 15 5.39 -17.75 48.62
N HIS A 16 5.69 -18.73 47.76
CA HIS A 16 7.00 -18.87 47.13
C HIS A 16 7.15 -17.97 45.90
N ARG A 17 8.34 -17.36 45.74
CA ARG A 17 8.69 -16.55 44.56
C ARG A 17 9.03 -17.46 43.39
N THR A 18 8.20 -17.41 42.36
CA THR A 18 8.39 -18.09 41.08
C THR A 18 8.73 -17.08 39.99
N LYS A 19 9.54 -17.47 39.00
CA LYS A 19 9.97 -16.61 37.90
C LYS A 19 9.11 -16.83 36.68
N ALA A 20 8.60 -15.76 36.08
CA ALA A 20 7.89 -15.82 34.81
C ALA A 20 8.83 -15.57 33.63
N PHE A 21 8.74 -16.43 32.62
CA PHE A 21 9.45 -16.28 31.34
C PHE A 21 8.48 -16.40 30.17
N ASP A 22 8.60 -15.50 29.21
CA ASP A 22 7.72 -15.38 28.05
C ASP A 22 8.46 -15.78 26.78
N HIS A 23 7.95 -16.79 26.07
CA HIS A 23 8.51 -17.25 24.80
C HIS A 23 7.64 -16.77 23.63
N ILE A 24 8.09 -15.71 22.98
CA ILE A 24 7.33 -14.97 21.95
C ILE A 24 6.97 -15.87 20.76
N LYS A 25 7.90 -16.72 20.30
CA LYS A 25 7.71 -17.55 19.09
C LYS A 25 6.65 -18.64 19.27
N SER A 26 6.54 -19.21 20.46
CA SER A 26 5.53 -20.23 20.77
C SER A 26 4.28 -19.66 21.44
N ARG A 27 4.28 -18.35 21.75
CA ARG A 27 3.20 -17.64 22.44
C ARG A 27 2.81 -18.33 23.76
N THR A 28 3.83 -18.65 24.57
CA THR A 28 3.65 -19.33 25.86
C THR A 28 4.38 -18.60 26.98
N ARG A 29 3.72 -18.51 28.14
CA ARG A 29 4.31 -18.07 29.41
C ARG A 29 4.68 -19.29 30.24
N LEU A 30 5.91 -19.32 30.74
CA LEU A 30 6.50 -20.35 31.57
C LEU A 30 6.65 -19.80 32.99
N ILE A 31 6.10 -20.50 33.98
CA ILE A 31 6.40 -20.24 35.40
C ILE A 31 7.46 -21.23 35.83
N VAL A 32 8.58 -20.72 36.34
CA VAL A 32 9.76 -21.49 36.71
C VAL A 32 10.05 -21.30 38.19
N ASP A 33 10.19 -22.41 38.91
CA ASP A 33 10.65 -22.42 40.29
C ASP A 33 12.07 -23.02 40.33
N GLY A 34 13.06 -22.15 40.58
CA GLY A 34 14.48 -22.49 40.48
C GLY A 34 14.89 -22.98 39.09
N ILE A 35 15.05 -24.29 38.94
CA ILE A 35 15.48 -24.97 37.69
C ILE A 35 14.32 -25.73 37.03
N ARG A 36 13.13 -25.78 37.66
CA ARG A 36 11.98 -26.57 37.19
C ARG A 36 10.91 -25.66 36.59
N VAL A 37 10.42 -26.02 35.40
CA VAL A 37 9.21 -25.40 34.84
C VAL A 37 8.01 -26.01 35.56
N VAL A 38 7.22 -25.17 36.24
CA VAL A 38 6.09 -25.59 37.07
C VAL A 38 4.80 -25.60 36.25
N THR A 39 4.55 -24.55 35.50
CA THR A 39 3.34 -24.40 34.68
C THR A 39 3.61 -23.65 33.38
N VAL A 40 2.90 -24.04 32.32
CA VAL A 40 2.97 -23.41 31.00
C VAL A 40 1.58 -22.95 30.60
N TYR A 41 1.42 -21.64 30.41
CA TYR A 41 0.18 -21.03 29.96
C TYR A 41 0.32 -20.60 28.50
N LYS A 42 -0.76 -20.73 27.73
CA LYS A 42 -0.87 -20.02 26.46
C LYS A 42 -0.93 -18.52 26.76
N MET A 43 -0.09 -17.73 26.11
CA MET A 43 -0.19 -16.27 26.22
C MET A 43 -1.58 -15.83 25.76
N ALA A 44 -2.18 -14.88 26.48
CA ALA A 44 -3.35 -14.18 25.97
C ALA A 44 -2.99 -13.49 24.64
N ASP A 45 -3.97 -13.40 23.73
CA ASP A 45 -3.83 -12.85 22.37
C ASP A 45 -3.18 -11.44 22.36
N PRO A 46 -2.59 -11.03 21.22
CA PRO A 46 -1.27 -10.41 21.15
C PRO A 46 -1.11 -9.23 22.11
N LEU A 47 0.04 -9.21 22.81
CA LEU A 47 0.56 -8.07 23.54
C LEU A 47 0.39 -6.81 22.67
N ALA A 48 -0.55 -5.95 23.06
CA ALA A 48 -0.52 -4.55 22.67
C ALA A 48 0.91 -4.02 22.89
N PRO A 49 1.41 -3.10 22.04
CA PRO A 49 2.75 -2.58 22.18
C PRO A 49 2.96 -2.14 23.63
N VAL A 50 3.96 -2.73 24.27
CA VAL A 50 4.29 -2.50 25.68
C VAL A 50 4.71 -1.03 25.79
N GLU A 51 3.81 -0.18 26.30
CA GLU A 51 4.22 1.06 26.93
C GLU A 51 4.86 0.69 28.27
N ASP A 52 6.11 1.13 28.50
CA ASP A 52 6.93 0.81 29.68
C ASP A 52 6.37 1.35 31.02
N ASN A 53 5.12 1.80 31.08
CA ASN A 53 4.39 2.12 32.32
C ASN A 53 2.87 2.11 32.08
N PRO A 54 2.10 1.13 32.61
CA PRO A 54 0.66 1.10 32.47
C PRO A 54 0.03 1.99 33.56
N THR A 55 -0.15 3.28 33.28
CA THR A 55 -1.23 4.02 33.93
C THR A 55 -2.54 3.59 33.28
N ALA A 56 -3.53 3.21 34.10
CA ALA A 56 -4.80 2.57 33.74
C ALA A 56 -5.78 3.42 32.89
N SER A 57 -5.29 4.23 31.95
CA SER A 57 -6.10 5.17 31.19
C SER A 57 -5.67 5.37 29.73
N THR A 58 -4.75 4.59 29.18
CA THR A 58 -4.42 4.70 27.75
C THR A 58 -5.35 3.77 26.94
N PRO A 59 -6.40 4.28 26.27
CA PRO A 59 -7.20 3.44 25.40
C PRO A 59 -6.33 2.92 24.24
N PRO A 60 -6.49 1.66 23.82
CA PRO A 60 -5.85 1.19 22.61
C PRO A 60 -6.27 2.11 21.46
N ILE A 61 -5.30 2.57 20.66
CA ILE A 61 -5.58 3.36 19.46
C ILE A 61 -6.24 2.41 18.45
N THR A 62 -7.57 2.26 18.54
CA THR A 62 -8.36 1.45 17.61
C THR A 62 -8.62 2.18 16.30
N GLU A 63 -8.52 3.52 16.31
CA GLU A 63 -8.75 4.36 15.14
C GLU A 63 -7.75 5.53 15.07
N LEU A 64 -7.47 5.97 13.83
CA LEU A 64 -6.68 7.17 13.59
C LEU A 64 -7.42 8.40 14.17
N PRO A 65 -6.74 9.31 14.88
CA PRO A 65 -7.33 10.58 15.30
C PRO A 65 -7.94 11.36 14.12
N ASP A 66 -9.07 12.03 14.35
CA ASP A 66 -9.80 12.76 13.31
C ASP A 66 -8.95 13.86 12.65
N GLU A 67 -8.07 14.52 13.42
CA GLU A 67 -7.11 15.48 12.88
C GLU A 67 -6.21 14.84 11.81
N LEU A 68 -5.70 13.63 12.07
CA LEU A 68 -4.88 12.90 11.11
C LEU A 68 -5.69 12.42 9.90
N LYS A 69 -6.93 11.95 10.10
CA LYS A 69 -7.84 11.59 9.00
C LYS A 69 -8.08 12.80 8.08
N THR A 70 -8.29 13.99 8.63
CA THR A 70 -8.50 15.21 7.83
C THR A 70 -7.25 15.67 7.09
N VAL A 71 -6.06 15.57 7.71
CA VAL A 71 -4.79 15.88 7.05
C VAL A 71 -4.54 14.90 5.90
N LEU A 72 -4.80 13.61 6.13
CA LEU A 72 -4.63 12.55 5.13
C LEU A 72 -5.53 12.80 3.91
N LYS A 73 -6.83 13.12 4.14
CA LYS A 73 -7.76 13.57 3.08
C LYS A 73 -7.23 14.76 2.28
N ARG A 74 -6.85 15.84 2.95
CA ARG A 74 -6.39 17.07 2.26
C ARG A 74 -5.16 16.81 1.40
N LYS A 75 -4.22 16.00 1.89
CA LYS A 75 -3.01 15.64 1.15
C LYS A 75 -3.31 14.72 -0.02
N SER A 76 -4.19 13.74 0.16
CA SER A 76 -4.61 12.86 -0.95
C SER A 76 -5.35 13.65 -2.03
N ASP A 77 -6.26 14.54 -1.66
CA ASP A 77 -7.03 15.34 -2.62
C ASP A 77 -6.10 16.22 -3.45
N ALA A 78 -5.10 16.85 -2.82
CA ALA A 78 -4.09 17.63 -3.53
C ALA A 78 -3.29 16.80 -4.55
N LEU A 79 -2.94 15.56 -4.19
CA LEU A 79 -2.26 14.63 -5.10
C LEU A 79 -3.18 14.20 -6.24
N VAL A 80 -4.42 13.80 -5.94
CA VAL A 80 -5.42 13.39 -6.93
C VAL A 80 -5.70 14.51 -7.92
N VAL A 81 -5.87 15.75 -7.46
CA VAL A 81 -6.06 16.93 -8.34
C VAL A 81 -4.86 17.12 -9.28
N ARG A 82 -3.62 16.99 -8.78
CA ARG A 82 -2.42 17.09 -9.61
C ARG A 82 -2.39 15.99 -10.67
N ARG A 83 -2.62 14.74 -10.27
CA ARG A 83 -2.62 13.58 -11.19
C ARG A 83 -3.75 13.67 -12.22
N ASN A 84 -4.92 14.20 -11.85
CA ASN A 84 -6.02 14.45 -12.78
C ASN A 84 -5.66 15.51 -13.84
N ARG A 85 -4.87 16.54 -13.49
CA ARG A 85 -4.38 17.50 -14.48
C ARG A 85 -3.42 16.84 -15.48
N GLU A 86 -2.50 16.01 -14.98
CA GLU A 86 -1.58 15.22 -15.82
C GLU A 86 -2.34 14.21 -16.70
N LEU A 87 -3.38 13.57 -16.17
CA LEU A 87 -4.25 12.67 -16.94
C LEU A 87 -4.95 13.44 -18.07
N ARG A 88 -5.46 14.65 -17.80
CA ARG A 88 -6.12 15.47 -18.81
C ARG A 88 -5.17 15.84 -19.96
N THR A 89 -3.93 16.23 -19.66
CA THR A 89 -2.95 16.57 -20.70
C THR A 89 -2.59 15.34 -21.55
N LEU A 90 -2.35 14.18 -20.93
CA LEU A 90 -2.09 12.94 -21.66
C LEU A 90 -3.30 12.47 -22.48
N THR A 91 -4.52 12.69 -21.99
CA THR A 91 -5.75 12.33 -22.72
C THR A 91 -5.90 13.20 -23.97
N ILE A 92 -5.55 14.48 -23.89
CA ILE A 92 -5.52 15.38 -25.06
C ILE A 92 -4.47 14.88 -26.06
N GLN A 93 -3.25 14.60 -25.61
CA GLN A 93 -2.18 14.06 -26.49
C GLN A 93 -2.59 12.74 -27.16
N LEU A 94 -3.27 11.86 -26.43
CA LEU A 94 -3.79 10.60 -26.97
C LEU A 94 -4.84 10.86 -28.06
N ALA A 95 -5.74 11.81 -27.83
CA ALA A 95 -6.75 12.22 -28.82
C ALA A 95 -6.12 12.84 -30.07
N GLU A 96 -5.11 13.69 -29.91
CA GLU A 96 -4.33 14.28 -31.02
C GLU A 96 -3.64 13.20 -31.85
N LYS A 97 -3.02 12.20 -31.20
CA LYS A 97 -2.40 11.06 -31.90
C LYS A 97 -3.41 10.17 -32.61
N ASN A 98 -4.59 9.94 -32.03
CA ASN A 98 -5.67 9.25 -32.71
C ASN A 98 -6.14 9.99 -33.97
N LEU A 99 -6.24 11.32 -33.89
CA LEU A 99 -6.59 12.15 -35.03
C LEU A 99 -5.51 12.06 -36.12
N GLU A 100 -4.23 12.13 -35.76
CA GLU A 100 -3.10 11.95 -36.68
C GLU A 100 -3.17 10.60 -37.40
N ILE A 101 -3.40 9.50 -36.66
CA ILE A 101 -3.56 8.15 -37.24
C ILE A 101 -4.74 8.12 -38.22
N ALA A 102 -5.90 8.67 -37.85
CA ALA A 102 -7.08 8.68 -38.72
C ALA A 102 -6.83 9.48 -40.02
N GLN A 103 -6.10 10.60 -39.94
CA GLN A 103 -5.71 11.37 -41.13
C GLN A 103 -4.76 10.57 -42.03
N LEU A 104 -3.78 9.86 -41.46
CA LEU A 104 -2.88 9.01 -42.21
C LEU A 104 -3.61 7.83 -42.85
N GLU A 105 -4.57 7.21 -42.16
CA GLU A 105 -5.40 6.13 -42.71
C GLU A 105 -6.29 6.60 -43.87
N LEU A 106 -6.87 7.80 -43.76
CA LEU A 106 -7.59 8.43 -44.86
C LEU A 106 -6.67 8.72 -46.06
N ASN A 107 -5.46 9.23 -45.81
CA ASN A 107 -4.47 9.47 -46.86
C ASN A 107 -4.03 8.17 -47.53
N ARG A 108 -3.85 7.10 -46.74
CA ARG A 108 -3.55 5.75 -47.22
C ARG A 108 -4.65 5.25 -48.16
N ALA A 109 -5.91 5.39 -47.77
CA ALA A 109 -7.06 4.98 -48.57
C ALA A 109 -7.18 5.76 -49.90
N ARG A 110 -6.71 7.01 -49.94
CA ARG A 110 -6.69 7.86 -51.15
C ARG A 110 -5.47 7.59 -52.04
N ALA A 111 -4.37 7.10 -51.48
CA ALA A 111 -3.14 6.86 -52.22
C ALA A 111 -3.28 5.68 -53.19
N ARG A 112 -2.81 5.86 -54.43
CA ARG A 112 -2.83 4.81 -55.47
C ARG A 112 -1.46 4.18 -55.72
N ALA A 113 -0.38 4.92 -55.45
CA ALA A 113 0.98 4.46 -55.70
C ALA A 113 1.52 3.63 -54.53
N HIS A 114 1.99 2.41 -54.80
CA HIS A 114 2.52 1.50 -53.78
C HIS A 114 3.65 2.10 -52.93
N LYS A 115 4.54 2.89 -53.54
CA LYS A 115 5.62 3.57 -52.81
C LYS A 115 5.08 4.56 -51.79
N ILE A 116 4.01 5.29 -52.13
CA ILE A 116 3.39 6.27 -51.23
C ILE A 116 2.66 5.54 -50.10
N ILE A 117 1.92 4.47 -50.42
CA ILE A 117 1.25 3.63 -49.42
C ILE A 117 2.25 3.10 -48.40
N ALA A 118 3.38 2.54 -48.85
CA ALA A 118 4.43 2.03 -47.95
C ALA A 118 5.01 3.12 -47.02
N VAL A 119 5.19 4.35 -47.53
CA VAL A 119 5.64 5.47 -46.70
C VAL A 119 4.59 5.88 -45.67
N ILE A 120 3.31 5.86 -46.04
CA ILE A 120 2.21 6.17 -45.11
C ILE A 120 2.07 5.06 -44.06
N ASP A 121 2.18 3.79 -44.44
CA ASP A 121 2.14 2.65 -43.53
C ASP A 121 3.26 2.75 -42.48
N ALA A 122 4.48 3.08 -42.89
CA ALA A 122 5.58 3.30 -41.95
C ALA A 122 5.29 4.45 -40.96
N LYS A 123 4.62 5.53 -41.41
CA LYS A 123 4.20 6.63 -40.52
C LYS A 123 3.09 6.22 -39.56
N ILE A 124 2.11 5.44 -40.03
CA ILE A 124 1.04 4.89 -39.20
C ILE A 124 1.64 4.01 -38.09
N ASP A 125 2.62 3.17 -38.42
CA ASP A 125 3.28 2.30 -37.44
C ASP A 125 4.01 3.09 -36.34
N VAL A 126 4.70 4.17 -36.71
CA VAL A 126 5.33 5.07 -35.74
C VAL A 126 4.28 5.74 -34.86
N ALA A 127 3.24 6.31 -35.46
CA ALA A 127 2.16 6.97 -34.71
C ALA A 127 1.44 6.01 -33.76
N LYS A 128 1.22 4.75 -34.15
CA LYS A 128 0.63 3.71 -33.31
C LYS A 128 1.52 3.34 -32.12
N LYS A 129 2.84 3.29 -32.31
CA LYS A 129 3.80 3.06 -31.21
C LYS A 129 3.77 4.21 -30.21
N GLU A 130 3.78 5.46 -30.69
CA GLU A 130 3.68 6.63 -29.82
C GLU A 130 2.36 6.67 -29.06
N HIS A 131 1.25 6.36 -29.73
CA HIS A 131 -0.06 6.22 -29.11
C HIS A 131 -0.06 5.19 -27.98
N ALA A 132 0.51 4.00 -28.22
CA ALA A 132 0.61 2.95 -27.21
C ALA A 132 1.39 3.41 -25.98
N VAL A 133 2.53 4.08 -26.17
CA VAL A 133 3.34 4.64 -25.06
C VAL A 133 2.56 5.67 -24.25
N ILE A 134 1.79 6.55 -24.90
CA ILE A 134 0.95 7.53 -24.18
C ILE A 134 -0.17 6.81 -23.42
N ASN A 135 -0.79 5.80 -24.03
CA ASN A 135 -1.86 5.03 -23.42
C ASN A 135 -1.39 4.26 -22.18
N GLU A 136 -0.19 3.68 -22.21
CA GLU A 136 0.45 3.06 -21.04
C GLU A 136 0.61 4.06 -19.88
N LYS A 137 1.08 5.29 -20.17
CA LYS A 137 1.20 6.35 -19.16
C LYS A 137 -0.16 6.76 -18.59
N VAL A 138 -1.19 6.87 -19.43
CA VAL A 138 -2.57 7.15 -18.98
C VAL A 138 -3.05 6.08 -18.01
N ASN A 139 -2.82 4.81 -18.34
CA ASN A 139 -3.25 3.69 -17.48
C ASN A 139 -2.47 3.65 -16.17
N ALA A 140 -1.17 3.94 -16.19
CA ALA A 140 -0.35 4.05 -14.98
C ALA A 140 -0.89 5.13 -14.03
N ILE A 141 -1.20 6.34 -14.54
CA ILE A 141 -1.74 7.42 -13.71
C ILE A 141 -3.13 7.06 -13.16
N LYS A 142 -4.01 6.43 -13.96
CA LYS A 142 -5.32 5.95 -13.47
C LYS A 142 -5.16 4.95 -12.33
N TYR A 143 -4.20 4.04 -12.45
CA TYR A 143 -3.90 3.08 -11.38
C TYR A 143 -3.39 3.77 -10.12
N GLU A 144 -2.47 4.73 -10.25
CA GLU A 144 -1.95 5.51 -9.13
C GLU A 144 -3.05 6.27 -8.39
N ILE A 145 -3.96 6.93 -9.12
CA ILE A 145 -5.13 7.62 -8.52
C ILE A 145 -5.98 6.63 -7.72
N ASN A 146 -6.33 5.49 -8.32
CA ASN A 146 -7.15 4.46 -7.67
C ASN A 146 -6.46 3.89 -6.41
N SER A 147 -5.13 3.71 -6.46
CA SER A 147 -4.34 3.26 -5.31
C SER A 147 -4.33 4.28 -4.19
N ILE A 148 -4.24 5.58 -4.50
CA ILE A 148 -4.30 6.66 -3.50
C ILE A 148 -5.68 6.68 -2.85
N GLU A 149 -6.75 6.66 -3.65
CA GLU A 149 -8.14 6.70 -3.17
C GLU A 149 -8.45 5.50 -2.26
N LYS A 150 -8.05 4.28 -2.65
CA LYS A 150 -8.21 3.08 -1.82
C LYS A 150 -7.39 3.15 -0.53
N GLY A 151 -6.16 3.65 -0.62
CA GLY A 151 -5.30 3.81 0.55
C GLY A 151 -5.92 4.75 1.58
N VAL A 152 -6.53 5.85 1.13
CA VAL A 152 -7.21 6.82 2.01
C VAL A 152 -8.48 6.24 2.60
N ALA A 153 -9.29 5.54 1.80
CA ALA A 153 -10.55 4.92 2.24
C ALA A 153 -10.35 3.83 3.31
N ALA A 154 -9.14 3.29 3.48
CA ALA A 154 -8.84 2.36 4.56
C ALA A 154 -8.71 3.03 5.94
N TYR A 155 -8.49 4.36 5.98
CA TYR A 155 -8.26 5.13 7.21
C TYR A 155 -9.33 6.19 7.49
N VAL A 156 -10.14 6.52 6.49
CA VAL A 156 -11.22 7.52 6.50
C VAL A 156 -12.57 6.83 6.59
#